data_AF-A0A914J2T6-F1
#
_entry.id   AF-A0A914J2T6-F1
#
_cell.length_a   1.000
_cell.length_b   1.000
_cell.length_c   1.000
_cell.angle_alpha   90.00
_cell.angle_beta   90.00
_cell.angle_gamma   90.00
#
_symmetry.space_group_name_H-M   'P 1'
#
loop_
_entity.id
_entity.type
_entity.pdbx_description
1 polymer ?
#
loop_
_entity_poly.entity_id
_entity_poly.type
_entity_poly.pdbx_seq_one_letter_code
_entity_poly.pdbx_strand_id
1 'polypeptide(L)'
;MVIFISANSLKNLAEVRGFLKILKREGTAKNIKVLDCTFEPADEPVDYKEWQAENYGKFDKLIERDSSSKQEYFQSHIPGSIYFDLEAAMYPSRFQRYSHYEPDIFENYIQLLGINQTDEIAVYSRGKLGGMLFAARCLVL
;
A
#
# COMPACT_ATOMS: atom_id res chain seq x y z
N MET A 1 -6.24 -1.56 12.21
CA MET A 1 -5.77 -0.30 12.84
C MET A 1 -5.45 0.68 11.72
N VAL A 2 -5.60 2.01 11.91
CA VAL A 2 -5.39 3.00 10.84
C VAL A 2 -4.24 3.94 11.21
N ILE A 3 -3.29 4.13 10.32
CA ILE A 3 -2.18 5.08 10.46
C ILE A 3 -2.40 6.23 9.49
N PHE A 4 -2.30 7.46 9.98
CA PHE A 4 -2.30 8.66 9.15
C PHE A 4 -0.88 9.13 8.85
N ILE A 5 -0.61 9.35 7.58
CA ILE A 5 0.65 9.87 7.05
C ILE A 5 0.33 11.18 6.32
N SER A 6 0.73 12.30 6.91
CA SER A 6 0.80 13.54 6.15
C SER A 6 2.12 13.53 5.38
N ALA A 7 2.14 14.02 4.15
CA ALA A 7 3.30 14.01 3.23
C ALA A 7 4.64 14.55 3.81
N ASN A 8 4.62 15.13 5.02
CA ASN A 8 5.81 15.66 5.70
C ASN A 8 6.03 15.13 7.13
N SER A 9 5.24 14.17 7.65
CA SER A 9 5.49 13.53 8.95
C SER A 9 4.47 12.43 9.30
N LEU A 10 4.94 11.38 9.99
CA LEU A 10 4.10 10.46 10.79
C LEU A 10 3.44 11.28 11.88
N LYS A 11 2.14 11.59 11.76
CA LYS A 11 1.50 12.52 12.69
C LYS A 11 0.66 11.87 13.77
N ASN A 12 -0.08 10.78 13.54
CA ASN A 12 -0.92 10.20 14.60
C ASN A 12 -1.32 8.74 14.33
N LEU A 13 -1.35 7.91 15.38
CA LEU A 13 -2.13 6.66 15.41
C LEU A 13 -3.57 7.03 15.76
N ALA A 14 -4.53 6.70 14.90
CA ALA A 14 -5.93 6.97 15.16
C ALA A 14 -6.72 5.66 15.32
N GLU A 15 -7.55 5.61 16.36
CA GLU A 15 -8.58 4.58 16.44
C GLU A 15 -9.62 4.78 15.32
N VAL A 16 -10.25 3.68 14.90
CA VAL A 16 -11.22 3.63 13.79
C VAL A 16 -12.32 4.71 13.90
N ARG A 17 -12.81 4.97 15.12
CA ARG A 17 -13.83 6.02 15.36
C ARG A 17 -13.29 7.44 15.16
N GLY A 18 -12.02 7.67 15.51
CA GLY A 18 -11.33 8.93 15.24
C GLY A 18 -11.08 9.12 13.73
N PHE A 19 -10.65 8.06 13.06
CA PHE A 19 -10.46 8.04 11.60
C PHE A 19 -11.74 8.39 10.84
N LEU A 20 -12.86 7.76 11.18
CA LEU A 20 -14.16 8.05 10.56
C LEU A 20 -14.63 9.49 10.80
N LYS A 21 -14.31 10.08 11.96
CA LYS A 21 -14.61 11.50 12.22
C LYS A 21 -13.77 12.42 11.34
N ILE A 22 -12.49 12.09 11.13
CA ILE A 22 -11.58 12.84 10.26
C ILE A 22 -12.05 12.73 8.80
N LEU A 23 -12.35 11.53 8.31
CA LEU A 23 -12.90 11.38 6.95
C LEU A 23 -14.21 12.14 6.75
N LYS A 24 -15.11 12.11 7.74
CA LYS A 24 -16.41 12.81 7.65
C LYS A 24 -16.30 14.34 7.79
N ARG A 25 -15.30 14.85 8.52
CA ARG A 25 -15.10 16.30 8.73
C ARG A 25 -14.19 16.93 7.68
N GLU A 26 -13.14 16.22 7.27
CA GLU A 26 -12.02 16.76 6.49
C GLU A 26 -11.82 16.01 5.16
N GLY A 27 -12.38 14.82 4.97
CA GLY A 27 -12.14 13.99 3.78
C GLY A 27 -12.67 14.56 2.46
N THR A 28 -13.56 15.57 2.51
CA THR A 28 -13.95 16.36 1.33
C THR A 28 -13.19 17.69 1.20
N ALA A 29 -12.52 18.15 2.27
CA ALA A 29 -11.82 19.44 2.31
C ALA A 29 -10.30 19.32 2.14
N LYS A 30 -9.73 18.16 2.47
CA LYS A 30 -8.35 17.76 2.22
C LYS A 30 -8.39 16.52 1.34
N ASN A 31 -7.62 16.48 0.27
CA ASN A 31 -7.52 15.32 -0.63
C ASN A 31 -6.85 14.14 0.11
N ILE A 32 -7.58 13.49 1.03
CA ILE A 32 -7.07 12.34 1.77
C ILE A 32 -7.32 11.09 0.91
N LYS A 33 -6.24 10.40 0.55
CA LYS A 33 -6.26 9.10 -0.12
C LYS A 33 -6.14 8.00 0.93
N VAL A 34 -7.15 7.14 1.01
CA VAL A 34 -7.15 6.01 1.94
C VAL A 34 -6.63 4.78 1.20
N LEU A 35 -5.59 4.15 1.71
CA LEU A 35 -4.94 2.99 1.12
C LEU A 35 -5.21 1.75 1.96
N ASP A 36 -5.72 0.71 1.32
CA ASP A 36 -5.75 -0.64 1.88
C ASP A 36 -4.43 -1.34 1.58
N CYS A 37 -3.62 -1.54 2.61
CA CYS A 37 -2.33 -2.23 2.56
C CYS A 37 -2.43 -3.63 3.20
N THR A 38 -3.57 -4.30 3.05
CA THR A 38 -3.71 -5.71 3.44
C THR A 38 -2.76 -6.55 2.60
N PHE A 39 -1.97 -7.38 3.27
CA PHE A 39 -0.97 -8.22 2.62
C PHE A 39 -0.78 -9.52 3.39
N GLU A 40 -0.97 -10.63 2.70
CA GLU A 40 -0.57 -11.95 3.16
C GLU A 40 0.67 -12.39 2.36
N PRO A 41 1.81 -12.61 3.03
CA PRO A 41 3.02 -13.14 2.39
C PRO A 41 2.74 -14.47 1.67
N ALA A 42 3.17 -14.59 0.42
CA ALA A 42 3.15 -15.88 -0.25
C ALA A 42 4.08 -16.89 0.45
N ASP A 43 3.69 -18.16 0.51
CA ASP A 43 4.47 -19.20 1.19
C ASP A 43 5.74 -19.59 0.42
N GLU A 44 5.73 -19.47 -0.91
CA GLU A 44 6.82 -19.98 -1.76
C GLU A 44 7.90 -18.92 -2.03
N PRO A 45 9.20 -19.29 -1.91
CA PRO A 45 10.30 -18.42 -2.30
C PRO A 45 10.32 -18.25 -3.83
N VAL A 46 10.58 -17.02 -4.25
CA VAL A 46 10.68 -16.65 -5.67
C VAL A 46 12.16 -16.53 -6.05
N ASP A 47 12.57 -17.06 -7.21
CA ASP A 47 13.89 -16.76 -7.76
C ASP A 47 13.96 -15.26 -8.12
N TYR A 48 14.79 -14.52 -7.37
CA TYR A 48 14.86 -13.08 -7.53
C TYR A 48 15.37 -12.65 -8.91
N LYS A 49 16.20 -13.46 -9.59
CA LYS A 49 16.77 -13.11 -10.89
C LYS A 49 15.71 -13.22 -11.98
N GLU A 50 14.99 -14.33 -12.00
CA GLU A 50 13.89 -14.55 -12.95
C GLU A 50 12.80 -13.50 -12.74
N TRP A 51 12.42 -13.28 -11.48
CA TRP A 51 11.40 -12.29 -11.18
C TRP A 51 11.81 -10.89 -11.62
N GLN A 52 13.05 -10.47 -11.33
CA GLN A 52 13.53 -9.14 -11.72
C GLN A 52 13.56 -8.95 -13.24
N ALA A 53 14.07 -9.93 -13.99
CA ALA A 53 14.12 -9.84 -15.45
C ALA A 53 12.73 -9.67 -16.07
N GLU A 54 11.73 -10.34 -15.50
CA GLU A 54 10.39 -10.38 -16.06
C GLU A 54 9.45 -9.29 -15.54
N ASN A 55 9.62 -8.81 -14.30
CA ASN A 55 8.60 -8.03 -13.60
C ASN A 55 9.06 -6.67 -13.07
N TYR A 56 10.37 -6.44 -12.90
CA TYR A 56 10.87 -5.26 -12.19
C TYR A 56 10.37 -3.94 -12.81
N GLY A 57 9.63 -3.15 -12.03
CA GLY A 57 9.08 -1.85 -12.44
C GLY A 57 7.93 -1.91 -13.45
N LYS A 58 7.46 -3.11 -13.85
CA LYS A 58 6.35 -3.28 -14.81
C LYS A 58 5.00 -3.25 -14.10
N PHE A 59 4.72 -2.12 -13.43
CA PHE A 59 3.59 -1.98 -12.52
C PHE A 59 2.23 -2.20 -13.19
N ASP A 60 2.09 -1.75 -14.43
CA ASP A 60 0.95 -2.03 -15.32
C ASP A 60 0.59 -3.52 -15.39
N LYS A 61 1.59 -4.41 -15.41
CA LYS A 61 1.36 -5.86 -15.36
C LYS A 61 1.18 -6.39 -13.94
N LEU A 62 1.95 -5.84 -12.99
CA LEU A 62 1.92 -6.29 -11.60
C LEU A 62 0.54 -6.06 -10.96
N ILE A 63 -0.07 -4.90 -11.19
CA ILE A 63 -1.39 -4.57 -10.62
C ILE A 63 -2.52 -5.41 -11.19
N GLU A 64 -2.34 -6.04 -12.35
CA GLU A 64 -3.32 -6.93 -12.96
C GLU A 64 -3.33 -8.32 -12.31
N ARG A 65 -2.21 -8.73 -11.69
CA ARG A 65 -2.10 -10.04 -11.05
C ARG A 65 -3.17 -10.23 -9.99
N ASP A 66 -3.66 -11.45 -9.88
CA ASP A 66 -4.58 -11.83 -8.83
C ASP A 66 -3.80 -12.27 -7.59
N SER A 67 -4.34 -11.97 -6.40
CA SER A 67 -3.75 -12.36 -5.13
C SER A 67 -4.84 -12.47 -4.07
N SER A 68 -4.58 -13.22 -3.00
CA SER A 68 -5.53 -13.36 -1.88
C SER A 68 -5.90 -12.00 -1.28
N SER A 69 -4.91 -11.11 -1.11
CA SER A 69 -5.10 -9.77 -0.55
C SER A 69 -5.95 -8.88 -1.46
N LYS A 70 -5.78 -9.01 -2.78
CA LYS A 70 -6.61 -8.32 -3.78
C LYS A 70 -8.05 -8.83 -3.77
N GLN A 71 -8.24 -10.14 -3.69
CA GLN A 71 -9.58 -10.72 -3.55
C GLN A 71 -10.26 -10.27 -2.25
N GLU A 72 -9.53 -10.25 -1.12
CA GLU A 72 -10.05 -9.76 0.16
C GLU A 72 -10.45 -8.29 0.12
N TYR A 73 -9.69 -7.45 -0.60
CA TYR A 73 -10.06 -6.07 -0.86
C TYR A 73 -11.38 -5.96 -1.64
N PHE A 74 -11.52 -6.70 -2.74
CA PHE A 74 -12.74 -6.66 -3.55
C PHE A 74 -13.97 -7.22 -2.82
N GLN A 75 -13.79 -8.18 -1.91
CA GLN A 75 -14.87 -8.68 -1.07
C GLN A 75 -15.34 -7.64 -0.04
N SER A 76 -14.41 -6.90 0.58
CA SER A 76 -14.73 -5.89 1.59
C SER A 76 -13.59 -4.91 1.78
N HIS A 77 -13.88 -3.62 1.70
CA HIS A 77 -12.93 -2.54 1.95
C HIS A 77 -13.66 -1.28 2.44
N ILE A 78 -12.91 -0.29 2.91
CA ILE A 78 -13.47 1.02 3.24
C ILE A 78 -13.92 1.70 1.94
N PRO A 79 -15.18 2.15 1.79
CA PRO A 79 -15.63 2.78 0.55
C PRO A 79 -14.74 3.95 0.11
N GLY A 80 -14.30 3.92 -1.14
CA GLY A 80 -13.42 4.95 -1.71
C GLY A 80 -11.94 4.82 -1.32
N SER A 81 -11.55 3.77 -0.58
CA SER A 81 -10.13 3.43 -0.46
C SER A 81 -9.58 2.94 -1.80
N ILE A 82 -8.25 2.90 -1.88
CA ILE A 82 -7.47 2.40 -3.00
C ILE A 82 -6.78 1.13 -2.51
N TYR A 83 -6.86 0.05 -3.27
CA TYR A 83 -6.04 -1.13 -3.01
C TYR A 83 -4.58 -0.80 -3.31
N PHE A 84 -3.75 -0.83 -2.28
CA PHE A 84 -2.31 -0.64 -2.40
C PHE A 84 -1.65 -2.01 -2.35
N ASP A 85 -1.39 -2.55 -3.54
CA ASP A 85 -0.78 -3.85 -3.73
C ASP A 85 0.69 -3.84 -3.26
N LEU A 86 0.94 -4.49 -2.13
CA LEU A 86 2.29 -4.62 -1.56
C LEU A 86 3.19 -5.59 -2.35
N GLU A 87 2.62 -6.50 -3.14
CA GLU A 87 3.39 -7.36 -4.06
C GLU A 87 3.86 -6.59 -5.28
N ALA A 88 3.07 -5.62 -5.73
CA ALA A 88 3.50 -4.69 -6.79
C ALA A 88 4.47 -3.64 -6.26
N ALA A 89 4.23 -3.10 -5.05
CA ALA A 89 5.00 -2.01 -4.45
C ALA A 89 6.39 -2.38 -3.94
N MET A 90 6.69 -3.68 -3.83
CA MET A 90 8.00 -4.20 -3.42
C MET A 90 8.47 -5.28 -4.39
N TYR A 91 9.73 -5.69 -4.26
CA TYR A 91 10.26 -6.78 -5.08
C TYR A 91 11.22 -7.68 -4.31
N PRO A 92 11.36 -8.96 -4.73
CA PRO A 92 12.41 -9.83 -4.24
C PRO A 92 13.77 -9.38 -4.79
N SER A 93 14.68 -9.00 -3.90
CA SER A 93 16.09 -8.78 -4.22
C SER A 93 16.94 -9.97 -3.79
N ARG A 94 18.24 -9.92 -4.13
CA ARG A 94 19.22 -10.94 -3.74
C ARG A 94 19.23 -11.24 -2.23
N PHE A 95 18.97 -10.24 -1.39
CA PHE A 95 19.14 -10.35 0.07
C PHE A 95 17.84 -10.22 0.85
N GLN A 96 16.80 -9.62 0.26
CA GLN A 96 15.55 -9.32 0.93
C GLN A 96 14.37 -9.57 0.01
N ARG A 97 13.37 -10.33 0.51
CA ARG A 97 12.16 -10.65 -0.25
C ARG A 97 11.27 -9.44 -0.54
N TYR A 98 11.33 -8.42 0.30
CA TYR A 98 10.45 -7.25 0.25
C TYR A 98 11.29 -5.96 0.22
N SER A 99 12.00 -5.78 -0.90
CA SER A 99 12.85 -4.60 -1.14
C SER A 99 12.02 -3.47 -1.76
N HIS A 100 12.40 -2.23 -1.48
CA HIS A 100 11.79 -1.04 -2.07
C HIS A 100 12.46 -0.67 -3.39
N TYR A 101 11.66 -0.25 -4.37
CA TYR A 101 12.16 0.29 -5.63
C TYR A 101 12.89 1.62 -5.41
N GLU A 102 13.74 1.97 -6.38
CA GLU A 102 14.26 3.34 -6.45
C GLU A 102 13.11 4.34 -6.61
N PRO A 103 13.21 5.57 -6.06
CA PRO A 103 12.10 6.51 -6.01
C PRO A 103 11.48 6.87 -7.37
N ASP A 104 12.31 7.00 -8.40
CA ASP A 104 11.92 7.33 -9.77
C ASP A 104 11.12 6.21 -10.44
N ILE A 105 11.47 4.96 -10.15
CA ILE A 105 10.71 3.81 -10.61
C ILE A 105 9.38 3.75 -9.85
N PHE A 106 9.45 3.88 -8.52
CA PHE A 106 8.28 3.77 -7.64
C PHE A 106 7.22 4.84 -7.91
N GLU A 107 7.63 6.04 -8.34
CA GLU A 107 6.71 7.13 -8.70
C GLU A 107 5.69 6.69 -9.76
N ASN A 108 6.08 5.84 -10.72
CA ASN A 108 5.17 5.32 -11.74
C ASN A 108 4.01 4.53 -11.13
N TYR A 109 4.27 3.76 -10.08
CA TYR A 109 3.23 3.02 -9.37
C TYR A 109 2.26 3.97 -8.65
N ILE A 110 2.80 4.97 -7.95
CA ILE A 110 1.99 5.97 -7.23
C ILE A 110 1.11 6.77 -8.20
N GLN A 111 1.62 7.11 -9.39
CA GLN A 111 0.84 7.76 -10.44
C GLN A 111 -0.29 6.87 -10.98
N LEU A 112 -0.06 5.56 -11.16
CA LEU A 112 -1.12 4.60 -11.55
C LEU A 112 -2.24 4.52 -10.51
N LEU A 113 -1.93 4.71 -9.23
CA LEU A 113 -2.93 4.80 -8.16
C LEU A 113 -3.65 6.16 -8.09
N GLY A 114 -3.27 7.13 -8.92
CA GLY A 114 -3.86 8.47 -8.95
C GLY A 114 -3.58 9.28 -7.67
N ILE A 115 -2.43 9.03 -7.04
CA ILE A 115 -1.96 9.72 -5.84
C ILE A 115 -0.99 10.83 -6.27
N ASN A 116 -1.20 12.03 -5.75
CA ASN A 116 -0.40 13.22 -6.07
C ASN A 116 0.33 13.73 -4.83
N GLN A 117 1.36 14.56 -5.02
CA GLN A 117 2.14 15.15 -3.92
C GLN A 117 1.32 16.01 -2.95
N THR A 118 0.18 16.55 -3.40
CA THR A 118 -0.73 17.33 -2.57
C THR A 118 -1.67 16.48 -1.71
N ASP A 119 -1.69 15.17 -1.94
CA ASP A 119 -2.59 14.26 -1.24
C ASP A 119 -2.03 13.91 0.15
N GLU A 120 -2.92 13.85 1.14
CA GLU A 120 -2.60 13.24 2.43
C GLU A 120 -2.91 11.75 2.36
N ILE A 121 -2.06 10.89 2.91
CA ILE A 121 -2.20 9.45 2.78
C ILE A 121 -2.64 8.86 4.13
N ALA A 122 -3.72 8.10 4.13
CA ALA A 122 -4.10 7.29 5.26
C ALA A 122 -3.95 5.82 4.90
N VAL A 123 -3.16 5.06 5.66
CA VAL A 123 -2.98 3.63 5.43
C VAL A 123 -3.73 2.82 6.48
N TYR A 124 -4.38 1.75 6.05
CA TYR A 124 -4.90 0.73 6.95
C TYR A 124 -4.54 -0.64 6.41
N SER A 125 -4.64 -1.65 7.28
CA SER A 125 -4.45 -3.04 6.88
C SER A 125 -5.28 -3.96 7.76
N ARG A 126 -5.46 -5.19 7.27
CA ARG A 126 -6.23 -6.29 7.87
C ARG A 126 -5.34 -7.53 7.97
N GLY A 127 -5.80 -8.56 8.66
CA GLY A 127 -5.08 -9.82 8.83
C GLY A 127 -4.32 -9.96 10.16
N LYS A 128 -3.39 -10.93 10.21
CA LYS A 128 -2.65 -11.32 11.43
C LYS A 128 -1.93 -10.12 12.06
N LEU A 129 -1.88 -10.09 13.40
CA LEU A 129 -1.29 -8.97 14.18
C LEU A 129 -1.88 -7.59 13.78
N GLY A 130 -3.14 -7.57 13.34
CA GLY A 130 -3.83 -6.34 12.90
C GLY A 130 -3.38 -5.81 11.53
N GLY A 131 -2.63 -6.60 10.75
CA GLY A 131 -2.17 -6.25 9.38
C GLY A 131 -0.97 -5.32 9.32
N MET A 132 -0.45 -4.89 10.46
CA MET A 132 0.44 -3.71 10.50
C MET A 132 1.89 -3.98 10.15
N LEU A 133 2.33 -5.24 10.25
CA LEU A 133 3.74 -5.61 10.05
C LEU A 133 4.25 -5.16 8.67
N PHE A 134 3.44 -5.37 7.63
CA PHE A 134 3.79 -5.02 6.26
C PHE A 134 3.28 -3.64 5.84
N ALA A 135 2.12 -3.22 6.35
CA ALA A 135 1.60 -1.88 6.10
C ALA A 135 2.55 -0.77 6.59
N ALA A 136 3.30 -1.03 7.66
CA ALA A 136 4.32 -0.10 8.13
C ALA A 136 5.46 0.12 7.10
N ARG A 137 5.69 -0.80 6.16
CA ARG A 137 6.68 -0.62 5.10
C ARG A 137 6.24 0.41 4.06
N CYS A 138 4.93 0.70 3.95
CA CYS A 138 4.42 1.81 3.15
C CYS A 138 4.83 3.19 3.71
N LEU A 139 5.32 3.25 4.96
CA LEU A 139 5.73 4.49 5.64
C LEU A 139 7.18 4.89 5.33
N VAL A 140 7.95 4.01 4.69
CA VAL A 140 9.39 4.17 4.42
C VAL A 140 9.65 4.41 2.93
N LEU A 141 8.61 4.76 2.18
CA LEU A 141 8.65 5.08 0.75
C LEU A 141 9.02 6.55 0.53
#